data_AF-A0A940QXE8-F1
#
_entry.id   AF-A0A940QXE8-F1
#
_cell.length_a   1.000
_cell.length_b   1.000
_cell.length_c   1.000
_cell.angle_alpha   90.00
_cell.angle_beta   90.00
_cell.angle_gamma   90.00
#
_symmetry.space_group_name_H-M   'P 1'
#
loop_
_entity.id
_entity.type
_entity.pdbx_description
1 polymer ?
#
loop_
_entity_poly.entity_id
_entity_poly.type
_entity_poly.pdbx_seq_one_letter_code
_entity_poly.pdbx_strand_id
1 'polypeptide(L)'
;KIIGRPDLGKLNRGEEDVVWTNFAQIPVKIVDEINRLPETKQSMILDGVDRGNWEYLNEMIINEEYCLFATANYQDGGTNTIIAPLVDRFDVMVESRHPGANLSFLVGKDKRKDQILRHPKYERDLYHVLKSKTPYEKKASKIEEVCNAYGEYLDEATGIKSFRRQDRDQIRAEMESLELDLDASAFTRMLLAELSFCEWYGQKRVVENCEEGCHYTGYLCRQIKNCASNRLPSSIKQYAQGLAWLLEDSEIDIEHLSAVVPYALGHRIQWKDEILSQKERSKRDDPFPIFLAKEAVKAVSQRYREQSEHLKDALAAGSKIFMGGDLEPLEGDHPIYVEVKKDTDARRS
;
A
#
# COMPACT_ATOMS: atom_id res chain seq x y z
N LYS A 1 3.64 -17.77 19.44
CA LYS A 1 2.63 -17.85 18.36
C LYS A 1 2.20 -16.41 18.07
N ILE A 2 2.06 -15.99 16.80
CA ILE A 2 1.73 -14.59 16.45
C ILE A 2 0.27 -14.27 16.79
N ILE A 3 -0.63 -15.22 16.55
CA ILE A 3 -2.09 -15.01 16.60
C ILE A 3 -2.68 -15.33 17.99
N GLY A 4 -2.53 -16.57 18.45
CA GLY A 4 -3.09 -17.00 19.74
C GLY A 4 -2.59 -18.38 20.16
N ARG A 5 -3.15 -18.90 21.26
CA ARG A 5 -2.93 -20.27 21.75
C ARG A 5 -4.21 -20.78 22.43
N PRO A 6 -4.44 -22.10 22.52
CA PRO A 6 -5.58 -22.62 23.28
C PRO A 6 -5.41 -22.30 24.78
N ASP A 7 -6.51 -22.02 25.46
CA ASP A 7 -6.57 -22.03 26.92
C ASP A 7 -6.50 -23.48 27.39
N LEU A 8 -5.31 -23.93 27.78
CA LEU A 8 -5.06 -25.32 28.22
C LEU A 8 -5.95 -25.72 29.41
N GLY A 9 -6.34 -24.77 30.27
CA GLY A 9 -7.20 -25.05 31.41
C GLY A 9 -8.62 -25.38 30.99
N LYS A 10 -9.14 -24.68 29.97
CA LYS A 10 -10.46 -24.93 29.37
C LYS A 10 -10.45 -26.13 28.44
N LEU A 11 -9.38 -26.29 27.66
CA LEU A 11 -9.22 -27.41 26.74
C LEU A 11 -9.24 -28.75 27.48
N ASN A 12 -8.63 -28.83 28.67
CA ASN A 12 -8.69 -30.03 29.52
C ASN A 12 -10.11 -30.36 30.02
N ARG A 13 -11.06 -29.43 29.93
CA ARG A 13 -12.49 -29.63 30.23
C ARG A 13 -13.35 -29.85 28.97
N GLY A 14 -12.73 -29.92 27.79
CA GLY A 14 -13.42 -30.04 26.49
C GLY A 14 -13.94 -28.71 25.94
N GLU A 15 -13.55 -27.58 26.53
CA GLU A 15 -13.89 -26.23 26.04
C GLU A 15 -12.76 -25.69 25.16
N GLU A 16 -13.03 -25.44 23.88
CA GLU A 16 -12.07 -24.85 22.94
C GLU A 16 -12.11 -23.32 22.99
N ASP A 17 -11.27 -22.75 23.85
CA ASP A 17 -11.13 -21.29 24.01
C ASP A 17 -9.75 -20.80 23.56
N VAL A 18 -9.69 -19.59 23.00
CA VAL A 18 -8.45 -18.97 22.54
C VAL A 18 -7.94 -17.89 23.50
N VAL A 19 -6.68 -18.02 23.90
CA VAL A 19 -5.89 -16.94 24.48
C VAL A 19 -5.18 -16.19 23.36
N TRP A 20 -5.80 -15.09 22.92
CA TRP A 20 -5.29 -14.20 21.89
C TRP A 20 -4.00 -13.49 22.33
N THR A 21 -3.07 -13.28 21.39
CA THR A 21 -1.93 -12.41 21.65
C THR A 21 -2.34 -10.95 21.68
N ASN A 22 -1.53 -10.10 22.30
CA ASN A 22 -1.73 -8.66 22.21
C ASN A 22 -1.62 -8.17 20.75
N PHE A 23 -0.77 -8.81 19.94
CA PHE A 23 -0.55 -8.45 18.54
C PHE A 23 -1.82 -8.58 17.68
N ALA A 24 -2.63 -9.63 17.86
CA ALA A 24 -3.89 -9.80 17.13
C ALA A 24 -5.00 -8.84 17.61
N GLN A 25 -4.88 -8.32 18.83
CA GLN A 25 -5.90 -7.48 19.47
C GLN A 25 -5.69 -5.97 19.24
N ILE A 26 -4.49 -5.54 18.84
CA ILE A 26 -4.21 -4.10 18.64
C ILE A 26 -4.51 -3.68 17.20
N PRO A 27 -5.08 -2.47 16.99
CA PRO A 27 -5.37 -1.98 15.63
C PRO A 27 -4.08 -1.75 14.84
N VAL A 28 -3.14 -0.99 15.41
CA VAL A 28 -1.84 -0.69 14.81
C VAL A 28 -0.81 -1.75 15.20
N LYS A 29 -0.10 -2.27 14.21
CA LYS A 29 0.88 -3.34 14.35
C LYS A 29 2.22 -2.87 13.79
N ILE A 30 3.29 -3.11 14.54
CA ILE A 30 4.66 -2.80 14.11
C ILE A 30 5.46 -4.10 14.17
N VAL A 31 6.05 -4.49 13.05
CA VAL A 31 6.91 -5.67 12.94
C VAL A 31 8.30 -5.20 12.53
N ASP A 32 9.21 -5.20 13.49
CA ASP A 32 10.62 -4.89 13.22
C ASP A 32 11.31 -6.11 12.59
N GLU A 33 12.14 -5.86 11.58
CA GLU A 33 12.90 -6.86 10.82
C GLU A 33 12.02 -8.02 10.32
N ILE A 34 10.96 -7.70 9.58
CA ILE A 34 9.98 -8.68 9.10
C ILE A 34 10.62 -9.80 8.26
N ASN A 35 11.72 -9.49 7.58
CA ASN A 35 12.53 -10.43 6.82
C ASN A 35 13.28 -11.45 7.69
N ARG A 36 13.34 -11.31 9.03
CA ARG A 36 13.83 -12.38 9.92
C ARG A 36 12.75 -13.41 10.28
N LEU A 37 11.48 -13.13 9.98
CA LEU A 37 10.42 -14.09 10.25
C LEU A 37 10.46 -15.24 9.22
N PRO A 38 10.29 -16.50 9.66
CA PRO A 38 10.07 -17.62 8.74
C PRO A 38 8.80 -17.42 7.90
N GLU A 39 8.76 -18.02 6.71
CA GLU A 39 7.63 -17.90 5.77
C GLU A 39 6.27 -18.28 6.39
N THR A 40 6.24 -19.27 7.28
CA THR A 40 5.01 -19.67 8.00
C THR A 40 4.46 -18.55 8.88
N LYS A 41 5.32 -17.76 9.51
CA LYS A 41 4.94 -16.60 10.31
C LYS A 41 4.55 -15.40 9.44
N GLN A 42 5.25 -15.20 8.33
CA GLN A 42 4.87 -14.18 7.33
C GLN A 42 3.46 -14.48 6.77
N SER A 43 3.16 -15.75 6.48
CA SER A 43 1.83 -16.17 6.00
C SER A 43 0.74 -15.93 7.03
N MET A 44 1.00 -16.17 8.32
CA MET A 44 0.05 -15.85 9.40
C MET A 44 -0.26 -14.34 9.51
N ILE A 45 0.67 -13.47 9.08
CA ILE A 45 0.46 -12.02 9.09
C ILE A 45 -0.42 -11.59 7.91
N LEU A 46 -0.35 -12.28 6.76
CA LEU A 46 -1.12 -11.96 5.56
C LEU A 46 -2.62 -11.83 5.83
N ASP A 47 -3.21 -12.87 6.44
CA ASP A 47 -4.67 -12.97 6.61
C ASP A 47 -5.19 -11.82 7.49
N GLY A 48 -4.46 -11.52 8.57
CA GLY A 48 -4.83 -10.47 9.52
C GLY A 48 -4.58 -9.04 9.05
N VAL A 49 -3.64 -8.83 8.14
CA VAL A 49 -3.30 -7.48 7.62
C VAL A 49 -4.17 -7.09 6.45
N ASP A 50 -4.66 -8.06 5.67
CA ASP A 50 -5.48 -7.76 4.51
C ASP A 50 -6.86 -7.22 4.89
N ARG A 51 -7.52 -7.86 5.87
CA ARG A 51 -8.92 -7.59 6.23
C ARG A 51 -9.15 -7.25 7.70
N GLY A 52 -8.09 -7.20 8.51
CA GLY A 52 -8.21 -7.08 9.96
C GLY A 52 -8.69 -8.36 10.66
N ASN A 53 -8.78 -9.49 9.94
CA ASN A 53 -9.36 -10.75 10.42
C ASN A 53 -8.28 -11.67 11.00
N TRP A 54 -8.37 -11.97 12.29
CA TRP A 54 -7.48 -12.89 12.98
C TRP A 54 -8.24 -14.14 13.41
N GLU A 55 -7.89 -15.29 12.86
CA GLU A 55 -8.58 -16.56 13.11
C GLU A 55 -7.68 -17.55 13.84
N TYR A 56 -8.24 -18.24 14.83
CA TYR A 56 -7.56 -19.35 15.50
C TYR A 56 -8.58 -20.31 16.11
N LEU A 57 -8.43 -21.61 15.83
CA LEU A 57 -9.44 -22.63 16.19
C LEU A 57 -10.82 -22.22 15.66
N ASN A 58 -11.83 -22.14 16.53
CA ASN A 58 -13.21 -21.76 16.20
C ASN A 58 -13.54 -20.32 16.62
N GLU A 59 -12.54 -19.49 16.92
CA GLU A 59 -12.72 -18.08 17.28
C GLU A 59 -12.08 -17.13 16.26
N MET A 60 -12.62 -15.92 16.19
CA MET A 60 -12.16 -14.84 15.31
C MET A 60 -12.14 -13.50 16.05
N ILE A 61 -11.15 -12.67 15.76
CA ILE A 61 -11.12 -11.24 16.07
C ILE A 61 -11.15 -10.45 14.77
N ILE A 62 -12.01 -9.44 14.69
CA ILE A 62 -12.08 -8.49 13.57
C ILE A 62 -11.63 -7.11 14.08
N ASN A 63 -10.53 -6.59 13.55
CA ASN A 63 -10.12 -5.21 13.80
C ASN A 63 -10.81 -4.30 12.76
N GLU A 64 -11.69 -3.40 13.21
CA GLU A 64 -12.34 -2.42 12.31
C GLU A 64 -11.33 -1.39 11.77
N GLU A 65 -10.39 -0.98 12.61
CA GLU A 65 -9.24 -0.14 12.22
C GLU A 65 -7.97 -0.98 12.33
N TYR A 66 -7.17 -0.99 11.27
CA TYR A 66 -5.91 -1.71 11.27
C TYR A 66 -4.86 -1.03 10.40
N CYS A 67 -3.61 -1.14 10.82
CA CYS A 67 -2.46 -0.70 10.04
C CYS A 67 -1.26 -1.57 10.41
N LEU A 68 -0.48 -1.98 9.41
CA LEU A 68 0.78 -2.67 9.61
C LEU A 68 1.93 -1.77 9.15
N PHE A 69 2.84 -1.49 10.08
CA PHE A 69 4.18 -1.01 9.77
C PHE A 69 5.16 -2.16 9.88
N ALA A 70 6.03 -2.29 8.89
CA ALA A 70 7.09 -3.28 8.91
C ALA A 70 8.41 -2.66 8.48
N THR A 71 9.49 -3.05 9.14
CA THR A 71 10.85 -2.69 8.72
C THR A 71 11.51 -3.93 8.12
N ALA A 72 12.38 -3.71 7.13
CA ALA A 72 13.22 -4.75 6.58
C ALA A 72 14.62 -4.16 6.37
N ASN A 73 15.62 -4.78 6.96
CA ASN A 73 17.01 -4.42 6.71
C ASN A 73 17.45 -4.97 5.35
N TYR A 74 18.34 -4.23 4.67
CA TYR A 74 18.99 -4.70 3.45
C TYR A 74 19.69 -6.04 3.73
N GLN A 75 19.61 -6.98 2.77
CA GLN A 75 19.92 -8.40 2.96
C GLN A 75 21.25 -8.66 3.70
N ASP A 76 21.14 -9.26 4.90
CA ASP A 76 22.25 -9.81 5.68
C ASP A 76 22.18 -11.35 5.69
N GLY A 77 23.29 -12.03 6.04
CA GLY A 77 23.45 -13.50 6.04
C GLY A 77 22.53 -14.33 6.96
N GLY A 78 21.47 -13.73 7.52
CA GLY A 78 20.41 -14.38 8.30
C GLY A 78 19.00 -13.88 7.98
N THR A 79 18.80 -13.24 6.83
CA THR A 79 17.51 -12.72 6.37
C THR A 79 16.81 -13.71 5.45
N ASN A 80 15.53 -13.99 5.70
CA ASN A 80 14.65 -14.70 4.76
C ASN A 80 14.15 -13.71 3.71
N THR A 81 13.87 -14.20 2.51
CA THR A 81 13.13 -13.40 1.52
C THR A 81 11.71 -13.15 2.02
N ILE A 82 11.22 -11.92 1.87
CA ILE A 82 9.82 -11.63 2.14
C ILE A 82 9.00 -12.30 1.03
N ILE A 83 8.00 -13.10 1.42
CA ILE A 83 7.17 -13.81 0.45
C ILE A 83 6.44 -12.81 -0.46
N ALA A 84 6.42 -13.06 -1.77
CA ALA A 84 5.82 -12.14 -2.74
C ALA A 84 4.35 -11.75 -2.41
N PRO A 85 3.49 -12.65 -1.91
CA PRO A 85 2.15 -12.27 -1.46
C PRO A 85 2.15 -11.21 -0.36
N LEU A 86 3.13 -11.23 0.55
CA LEU A 86 3.22 -10.27 1.65
C LEU A 86 3.73 -8.92 1.18
N VAL A 87 4.70 -8.91 0.27
CA VAL A 87 5.15 -7.68 -0.40
C VAL A 87 3.98 -6.97 -1.07
N ASP A 88 3.13 -7.71 -1.80
CA ASP A 88 1.97 -7.14 -2.50
C ASP A 88 0.90 -6.53 -1.56
N ARG A 89 0.85 -6.98 -0.29
CA ARG A 89 -0.07 -6.48 0.74
C ARG A 89 0.36 -5.16 1.37
N PHE A 90 1.60 -4.71 1.18
CA PHE A 90 1.99 -3.36 1.57
C PHE A 90 1.52 -2.37 0.53
N ASP A 91 0.83 -1.30 0.94
CA ASP A 91 0.37 -0.26 0.01
C ASP A 91 1.53 0.54 -0.57
N VAL A 92 2.52 0.86 0.26
CA VAL A 92 3.71 1.65 -0.10
C VAL A 92 4.97 1.10 0.54
N MET A 93 6.10 1.36 -0.10
CA MET A 93 7.44 1.16 0.44
C MET A 93 8.19 2.50 0.48
N VAL A 94 8.82 2.80 1.61
CA VAL A 94 9.63 4.00 1.82
C VAL A 94 11.01 3.65 2.37
N GLU A 95 11.98 4.53 2.14
CA GLU A 95 13.31 4.40 2.73
C GLU A 95 13.39 5.14 4.08
N SER A 96 13.86 4.45 5.11
CA SER A 96 14.34 5.11 6.33
C SER A 96 15.78 5.60 6.12
N ARG A 97 15.94 6.75 5.46
CA ARG A 97 17.26 7.33 5.12
C ARG A 97 17.97 7.85 6.37
N HIS A 98 19.29 7.63 6.44
CA HIS A 98 20.12 8.31 7.45
C HIS A 98 20.06 9.83 7.23
N PRO A 99 19.77 10.66 8.25
CA PRO A 99 19.50 12.10 8.08
C PRO A 99 20.75 12.93 7.73
N GLY A 100 21.88 12.28 7.48
CA GLY A 100 23.18 12.91 7.25
C GLY A 100 23.92 13.24 8.54
N ALA A 101 25.22 13.46 8.44
CA ALA A 101 26.11 13.62 9.60
C ALA A 101 25.69 14.79 10.52
N ASN A 102 25.31 15.93 9.93
CA ASN A 102 24.96 17.13 10.69
C ASN A 102 23.68 16.96 11.50
N LEU A 103 22.59 16.50 10.89
CA LEU A 103 21.32 16.26 11.59
C LEU A 103 21.46 15.11 12.58
N SER A 104 22.14 14.02 12.22
CA SER A 104 22.40 12.92 13.15
C SER A 104 23.17 13.37 14.39
N PHE A 105 24.16 14.25 14.23
CA PHE A 105 24.91 14.82 15.35
C PHE A 105 24.03 15.68 16.26
N LEU A 106 23.09 16.44 15.70
CA LEU A 106 22.12 17.21 16.49
C LEU A 106 21.13 16.31 17.24
N VAL A 107 20.56 15.31 16.56
CA VAL A 107 19.63 14.35 17.16
C VAL A 107 20.30 13.58 18.30
N GLY A 108 21.56 13.16 18.13
CA GLY A 108 22.30 12.43 19.16
C GLY A 108 22.53 13.20 20.46
N LYS A 109 22.39 14.54 20.46
CA LYS A 109 22.52 15.37 21.67
C LYS A 109 21.26 15.37 22.54
N ASP A 110 20.10 15.06 21.97
CA ASP A 110 18.80 15.30 22.60
C ASP A 110 18.11 13.98 23.02
N LYS A 111 18.76 13.21 23.90
CA LYS A 111 18.30 11.87 24.35
C LYS A 111 17.00 11.85 25.16
N ARG A 112 16.38 13.01 25.44
CA ARG A 112 15.25 13.12 26.37
C ARG A 112 13.87 13.02 25.72
N LYS A 113 13.78 13.05 24.39
CA LYS A 113 12.48 13.07 23.69
C LYS A 113 11.76 11.72 23.68
N ASP A 114 12.48 10.59 23.73
CA ASP A 114 11.86 9.25 23.75
C ASP A 114 11.01 9.02 25.01
N GLN A 115 11.31 9.71 26.11
CA GLN A 115 10.52 9.61 27.34
C GLN A 115 9.16 10.32 27.24
N ILE A 116 9.03 11.28 26.33
CA ILE A 116 7.80 12.07 26.16
C ILE A 116 6.66 11.18 25.66
N LEU A 117 6.98 10.18 24.83
CA LEU A 117 6.01 9.23 24.29
C LEU A 117 5.78 8.02 25.21
N ARG A 118 6.27 8.03 26.45
CA ARG A 118 6.11 6.93 27.42
C ARG A 118 5.29 7.39 28.61
N HIS A 119 4.27 6.63 28.97
CA HIS A 119 3.46 6.93 30.15
C HIS A 119 3.08 5.65 30.90
N PRO A 120 3.79 5.31 32.01
CA PRO A 120 3.67 4.02 32.69
C PRO A 120 2.26 3.64 33.15
N LYS A 121 1.41 4.61 33.49
CA LYS A 121 0.02 4.36 33.89
C LYS A 121 -0.80 3.80 32.72
N TYR A 122 -0.88 4.55 31.62
CA TYR A 122 -1.65 4.16 30.44
C TYR A 122 -1.09 2.91 29.74
N GLU A 123 0.24 2.71 29.78
CA GLU A 123 0.85 1.44 29.34
C GLU A 123 0.32 0.24 30.14
N ARG A 124 0.20 0.37 31.47
CA ARG A 124 -0.36 -0.68 32.33
C ARG A 124 -1.85 -0.84 32.13
N ASP A 125 -2.60 0.26 32.02
CA ASP A 125 -4.05 0.23 31.80
C ASP A 125 -4.37 -0.50 30.48
N LEU A 126 -3.67 -0.15 29.40
CA LEU A 126 -3.79 -0.83 28.11
C LEU A 126 -3.47 -2.33 28.23
N TYR A 127 -2.37 -2.66 28.92
CA TYR A 127 -1.99 -4.05 29.17
C TYR A 127 -3.05 -4.84 29.96
N HIS A 128 -3.66 -4.21 30.97
CA HIS A 128 -4.74 -4.81 31.76
C HIS A 128 -6.00 -5.06 30.92
N VAL A 129 -6.37 -4.11 30.05
CA VAL A 129 -7.49 -4.28 29.11
C VAL A 129 -7.21 -5.46 28.17
N LEU A 130 -6.03 -5.54 27.56
CA LEU A 130 -5.65 -6.62 26.64
C LEU A 130 -5.65 -7.99 27.31
N LYS A 131 -5.21 -8.08 28.57
CA LYS A 131 -5.19 -9.33 29.35
C LYS A 131 -6.54 -9.75 29.93
N SER A 132 -7.54 -8.87 29.93
CA SER A 132 -8.86 -9.19 30.47
C SER A 132 -9.51 -10.35 29.69
N LYS A 133 -10.37 -11.13 30.36
CA LYS A 133 -11.10 -12.24 29.74
C LYS A 133 -12.44 -11.81 29.13
N THR A 134 -12.62 -10.53 28.82
CA THR A 134 -13.85 -10.04 28.18
C THR A 134 -13.80 -10.26 26.67
N PRO A 135 -14.95 -10.34 25.98
CA PRO A 135 -15.00 -10.34 24.52
C PRO A 135 -14.27 -9.16 23.89
N TYR A 136 -13.73 -9.35 22.68
CA TYR A 136 -12.90 -8.36 22.00
C TYR A 136 -13.63 -7.04 21.74
N GLU A 137 -14.91 -7.09 21.40
CA GLU A 137 -15.75 -5.91 21.12
C GLU A 137 -15.79 -4.97 22.33
N LYS A 138 -15.86 -5.53 23.54
CA LYS A 138 -15.80 -4.77 24.80
C LYS A 138 -14.38 -4.29 25.13
N LYS A 139 -13.34 -4.99 24.66
CA LYS A 139 -11.96 -4.55 24.80
C LYS A 139 -11.67 -3.36 23.88
N ALA A 140 -12.15 -3.40 22.64
CA ALA A 140 -11.92 -2.36 21.64
C ALA A 140 -12.36 -0.97 22.17
N SER A 141 -13.56 -0.86 22.75
CA SER A 141 -14.01 0.40 23.36
C SER A 141 -13.11 0.87 24.50
N LYS A 142 -12.66 -0.05 25.37
CA LYS A 142 -11.76 0.28 26.49
C LYS A 142 -10.34 0.62 26.05
N ILE A 143 -9.83 -0.02 24.99
CA ILE A 143 -8.56 0.35 24.37
C ILE A 143 -8.64 1.79 23.91
N GLU A 144 -9.74 2.17 23.27
CA GLU A 144 -9.95 3.53 22.79
C GLU A 144 -10.07 4.56 23.92
N GLU A 145 -10.74 4.21 25.03
CA GLU A 145 -10.76 5.06 26.24
C GLU A 145 -9.35 5.33 26.77
N VAL A 146 -8.49 4.30 26.84
CA VAL A 146 -7.10 4.45 27.29
C VAL A 146 -6.28 5.28 26.30
N CYS A 147 -6.45 5.05 24.99
CA CYS A 147 -5.80 5.83 23.94
C CYS A 147 -6.21 7.31 23.98
N ASN A 148 -7.50 7.61 24.20
CA ASN A 148 -8.00 8.98 24.34
C ASN A 148 -7.40 9.67 25.57
N ALA A 149 -7.37 9.00 26.73
CA ALA A 149 -6.78 9.56 27.95
C ALA A 149 -5.26 9.79 27.82
N TYR A 150 -4.56 8.91 27.11
CA TYR A 150 -3.15 9.13 26.76
C TYR A 150 -2.98 10.29 25.77
N GLY A 151 -3.91 10.43 24.84
CA GLY A 151 -3.98 11.54 23.90
C GLY A 151 -4.16 12.90 24.56
N GLU A 152 -5.02 12.99 25.57
CA GLU A 152 -5.21 14.20 26.39
C GLU A 152 -3.93 14.55 27.16
N TYR A 153 -3.26 13.55 27.73
CA TYR A 153 -1.97 13.76 28.36
C TYR A 153 -0.90 14.27 27.38
N LEU A 154 -0.84 13.71 26.16
CA LEU A 154 0.10 14.16 25.13
C LEU A 154 -0.17 15.61 24.73
N ASP A 155 -1.42 16.00 24.58
CA ASP A 155 -1.78 17.40 24.28
C ASP A 155 -1.33 18.34 25.41
N GLU A 156 -1.59 18.00 26.67
CA GLU A 156 -1.12 18.78 27.81
C GLU A 156 0.41 18.86 27.91
N ALA A 157 1.11 17.76 27.62
CA ALA A 157 2.56 17.65 27.78
C ALA A 157 3.35 18.26 26.61
N THR A 158 2.82 18.20 25.38
CA THR A 158 3.56 18.58 24.16
C THR A 158 2.82 19.56 23.27
N GLY A 159 1.55 19.85 23.53
CA GLY A 159 0.67 20.62 22.64
C GLY A 159 0.32 19.87 21.35
N ILE A 160 0.48 18.54 21.32
CA ILE A 160 0.16 17.73 20.14
C ILE A 160 -1.19 17.07 20.38
N LYS A 161 -2.20 17.58 19.70
CA LYS A 161 -3.53 16.99 19.73
C LYS A 161 -3.54 15.65 18.98
N SER A 162 -4.01 14.61 19.65
CA SER A 162 -4.20 13.30 19.06
C SER A 162 -5.62 13.15 18.48
N PHE A 163 -5.77 12.28 17.48
CA PHE A 163 -7.06 11.99 16.87
C PHE A 163 -7.82 10.92 17.66
N ARG A 164 -9.06 11.25 18.04
CA ARG A 164 -10.04 10.30 18.54
C ARG A 164 -10.64 9.52 17.38
N ARG A 165 -11.31 8.40 17.68
CA ARG A 165 -11.99 7.59 16.65
C ARG A 165 -12.92 8.41 15.73
N GLN A 166 -13.70 9.33 16.29
CA GLN A 166 -14.58 10.21 15.50
C GLN A 166 -13.81 11.10 14.53
N ASP A 167 -12.66 11.64 14.95
CA ASP A 167 -11.81 12.45 14.08
C ASP A 167 -11.25 11.58 12.94
N ARG A 168 -10.80 10.35 13.23
CA ARG A 168 -10.28 9.42 12.22
C ARG A 168 -11.35 9.00 11.21
N ASP A 169 -12.57 8.74 11.68
CA ASP A 169 -13.69 8.37 10.82
C ASP A 169 -14.11 9.54 9.91
N GLN A 170 -14.11 10.77 10.45
CA GLN A 170 -14.34 11.97 9.67
C GLN A 170 -13.25 12.17 8.59
N ILE A 171 -11.96 12.09 8.97
CA ILE A 171 -10.84 12.23 8.04
C ILE A 171 -10.93 11.20 6.91
N ARG A 172 -11.26 9.94 7.22
CA ARG A 172 -11.46 8.91 6.19
C ARG A 172 -12.60 9.26 5.25
N ALA A 173 -13.74 9.70 5.77
CA ALA A 173 -14.88 10.07 4.95
C ALA A 173 -14.56 11.27 4.02
N GLU A 174 -13.82 12.26 4.53
CA GLU A 174 -13.35 13.40 3.74
C GLU A 174 -12.38 12.94 2.64
N MET A 175 -11.38 12.12 2.98
CA MET A 175 -10.46 11.54 1.99
C MET A 175 -11.18 10.71 0.92
N GLU A 176 -12.12 9.86 1.31
CA GLU A 176 -12.87 8.99 0.40
C GLU A 176 -13.74 9.79 -0.59
N SER A 177 -14.15 11.01 -0.21
CA SER A 177 -14.94 11.91 -1.05
C SER A 177 -14.13 12.58 -2.17
N LEU A 178 -12.80 12.61 -2.06
CA LEU A 178 -11.91 13.18 -3.08
C LEU A 178 -11.85 12.25 -4.29
N GLU A 179 -12.16 12.80 -5.45
CA GLU A 179 -12.11 12.08 -6.73
C GLU A 179 -10.92 12.53 -7.58
N LEU A 180 -10.55 11.65 -8.51
CA LEU A 180 -9.57 11.95 -9.54
C LEU A 180 -10.16 12.94 -10.53
N ASP A 181 -9.42 13.99 -10.86
CA ASP A 181 -9.75 14.83 -11.99
C ASP A 181 -9.66 14.03 -13.32
N LEU A 182 -10.07 14.63 -14.43
CA LEU A 182 -10.06 13.96 -15.73
C LEU A 182 -8.65 13.54 -16.17
N ASP A 183 -7.65 14.37 -15.91
CA ASP A 183 -6.28 14.13 -16.33
C ASP A 183 -5.60 13.06 -15.46
N ALA A 184 -5.82 13.09 -14.15
CA ALA A 184 -5.37 12.11 -13.17
C ALA A 184 -5.99 10.72 -13.42
N SER A 185 -7.29 10.69 -13.74
CA SER A 185 -8.00 9.46 -14.11
C SER A 185 -7.44 8.85 -15.39
N ALA A 186 -7.24 9.67 -16.43
CA ALA A 186 -6.68 9.22 -17.70
C ALA A 186 -5.22 8.79 -17.58
N PHE A 187 -4.40 9.54 -16.84
CA PHE A 187 -3.01 9.20 -16.53
C PHE A 187 -2.89 7.87 -15.79
N THR A 188 -3.73 7.65 -14.78
CA THR A 188 -3.74 6.39 -14.01
C THR A 188 -4.04 5.20 -14.92
N ARG A 189 -5.03 5.32 -15.81
CA ARG A 189 -5.36 4.26 -16.78
C ARG A 189 -4.24 4.01 -17.78
N MET A 190 -3.59 5.07 -18.26
CA MET A 190 -2.42 4.96 -19.15
C MET A 190 -1.29 4.18 -18.47
N LEU A 191 -0.93 4.56 -17.24
CA LEU A 191 0.08 3.88 -16.44
C LEU A 191 -0.26 2.40 -16.23
N LEU A 192 -1.49 2.10 -15.81
CA LEU A 192 -1.93 0.72 -15.55
C LEU A 192 -1.93 -0.13 -16.83
N ALA A 193 -2.34 0.44 -17.96
CA ALA A 193 -2.28 -0.25 -19.25
C ALA A 193 -0.82 -0.61 -19.58
N GLU A 194 0.13 0.32 -19.44
CA GLU A 194 1.54 0.03 -19.70
C GLU A 194 2.13 -1.05 -18.77
N LEU A 195 1.63 -1.18 -17.54
CA LEU A 195 2.12 -2.15 -16.56
C LEU A 195 1.44 -3.53 -16.64
N SER A 196 0.33 -3.65 -17.37
CA SER A 196 -0.48 -4.88 -17.41
C SER A 196 -0.64 -5.49 -18.80
N PHE A 197 -0.40 -4.70 -19.84
CA PHE A 197 -0.68 -5.09 -21.22
C PHE A 197 0.35 -6.08 -21.80
N CYS A 198 -0.14 -6.97 -22.67
CA CYS A 198 0.69 -7.74 -23.59
C CYS A 198 -0.07 -7.97 -24.91
N GLU A 199 0.52 -7.57 -26.04
CA GLU A 199 -0.07 -7.74 -27.37
C GLU A 199 -0.44 -9.19 -27.69
N TRP A 200 0.49 -10.11 -27.43
CA TRP A 200 0.33 -11.52 -27.83
C TRP A 200 -0.61 -12.31 -26.91
N TYR A 201 -0.62 -11.98 -25.63
CA TYR A 201 -1.28 -12.78 -24.59
C TYR A 201 -2.45 -12.05 -23.92
N GLY A 202 -2.75 -10.82 -24.36
CA GLY A 202 -3.74 -9.90 -23.79
C GLY A 202 -3.33 -9.30 -22.44
N GLN A 203 -2.64 -10.05 -21.58
CA GLN A 203 -2.19 -9.63 -20.27
C GLN A 203 -0.76 -10.10 -20.04
N LYS A 204 0.08 -9.22 -19.47
CA LYS A 204 1.45 -9.55 -19.09
C LYS A 204 1.46 -10.64 -18.02
N ARG A 205 2.30 -11.67 -18.18
CA ARG A 205 2.61 -12.61 -17.09
C ARG A 205 4.11 -12.75 -16.88
N VAL A 206 4.49 -13.13 -15.67
CA VAL A 206 5.91 -13.31 -15.25
C VAL A 206 6.62 -14.38 -16.09
N VAL A 207 5.88 -15.42 -16.47
CA VAL A 207 6.42 -16.58 -17.21
C VAL A 207 6.56 -16.33 -18.72
N GLU A 208 6.03 -15.21 -19.22
CA GLU A 208 6.00 -14.89 -20.64
C GLU A 208 7.13 -13.93 -21.01
N ASN A 209 7.93 -14.33 -22.00
CA ASN A 209 8.93 -13.47 -22.61
C ASN A 209 8.31 -12.63 -23.73
N CYS A 210 8.82 -11.41 -23.88
CA CYS A 210 8.38 -10.53 -24.96
C CYS A 210 9.20 -10.84 -26.22
N GLU A 211 8.54 -11.30 -27.28
CA GLU A 211 9.17 -11.68 -28.54
C GLU A 211 9.87 -10.50 -29.23
N GLU A 212 10.82 -10.80 -30.12
CA GLU A 212 11.44 -9.82 -31.00
C GLU A 212 10.41 -9.28 -32.01
N GLY A 213 10.47 -7.98 -32.31
CA GLY A 213 9.52 -7.34 -33.24
C GLY A 213 8.20 -6.87 -32.62
N CYS A 214 8.02 -6.97 -31.31
CA CYS A 214 6.85 -6.40 -30.63
C CYS A 214 6.73 -4.88 -30.85
N HIS A 215 5.55 -4.40 -31.24
CA HIS A 215 5.28 -2.97 -31.46
C HIS A 215 5.53 -2.13 -30.19
N TYR A 216 5.22 -2.69 -29.02
CA TYR A 216 5.21 -1.98 -27.74
C TYR A 216 6.58 -1.94 -27.02
N THR A 217 7.68 -2.00 -27.77
CA THR A 217 9.05 -2.01 -27.20
C THR A 217 9.42 -0.72 -26.47
N GLY A 218 8.76 0.41 -26.77
CA GLY A 218 8.97 1.69 -26.10
C GLY A 218 8.22 1.89 -24.77
N TYR A 219 7.36 0.95 -24.36
CA TYR A 219 6.50 1.08 -23.18
C TYR A 219 7.01 0.25 -21.98
N LEU A 220 6.45 0.50 -20.79
CA LEU A 220 6.90 -0.18 -19.56
C LEU A 220 6.73 -1.70 -19.60
N CYS A 221 5.75 -2.23 -20.33
CA CYS A 221 5.52 -3.66 -20.48
C CYS A 221 6.75 -4.43 -21.02
N ARG A 222 7.62 -3.75 -21.80
CA ARG A 222 8.88 -4.32 -22.29
C ARG A 222 9.95 -4.36 -21.20
N GLN A 223 9.91 -3.45 -20.23
CA GLN A 223 10.93 -3.25 -19.21
C GLN A 223 10.73 -4.15 -17.97
N ILE A 224 9.49 -4.59 -17.73
CA ILE A 224 9.09 -5.37 -16.56
C ILE A 224 8.85 -6.86 -16.90
N LYS A 225 8.98 -7.72 -15.89
CA LYS A 225 8.69 -9.16 -15.97
C LYS A 225 7.22 -9.43 -15.64
N ASN A 226 6.74 -8.87 -14.53
CA ASN A 226 5.40 -9.11 -13.98
C ASN A 226 4.33 -8.11 -14.46
N CYS A 227 3.07 -8.42 -14.19
CA CYS A 227 1.93 -7.51 -14.32
C CYS A 227 1.77 -6.66 -13.06
N ALA A 228 1.19 -5.46 -13.20
CA ALA A 228 0.65 -4.71 -12.08
C ALA A 228 -0.36 -5.54 -11.28
N SER A 229 -0.27 -5.45 -9.95
CA SER A 229 -1.22 -6.06 -9.03
C SER A 229 -2.56 -5.32 -9.06
N ASN A 230 -3.66 -6.06 -8.85
CA ASN A 230 -4.99 -5.48 -8.67
C ASN A 230 -5.08 -4.55 -7.44
N ARG A 231 -4.10 -4.59 -6.52
CA ARG A 231 -4.01 -3.68 -5.37
C ARG A 231 -3.42 -2.33 -5.72
N LEU A 232 -2.58 -2.27 -6.75
CA LEU A 232 -1.87 -1.05 -7.12
C LEU A 232 -2.83 0.13 -7.34
N PRO A 233 -3.96 0.01 -8.09
CA PRO A 233 -4.90 1.12 -8.26
C PRO A 233 -5.49 1.62 -6.94
N SER A 234 -5.88 0.72 -6.04
CA SER A 234 -6.44 1.08 -4.74
C SER A 234 -5.41 1.77 -3.85
N SER A 235 -4.17 1.25 -3.79
CA SER A 235 -3.10 1.90 -3.02
C SER A 235 -2.75 3.29 -3.57
N ILE A 236 -2.74 3.45 -4.91
CA ILE A 236 -2.53 4.77 -5.54
C ILE A 236 -3.65 5.72 -5.14
N LYS A 237 -4.92 5.33 -5.31
CA LYS A 237 -6.07 6.19 -4.98
C LYS A 237 -6.05 6.59 -3.50
N GLN A 238 -5.88 5.64 -2.59
CA GLN A 238 -5.90 5.90 -1.14
C GLN A 238 -4.80 6.87 -0.70
N TYR A 239 -3.57 6.70 -1.19
CA TYR A 239 -2.47 7.59 -0.82
C TYR A 239 -2.54 8.95 -1.54
N ALA A 240 -3.08 9.00 -2.76
CA ALA A 240 -3.31 10.26 -3.46
C ALA A 240 -4.43 11.08 -2.77
N GLN A 241 -5.52 10.43 -2.34
CA GLN A 241 -6.55 11.02 -1.48
C GLN A 241 -5.93 11.58 -0.19
N GLY A 242 -5.07 10.80 0.47
CA GLY A 242 -4.40 11.22 1.70
C GLY A 242 -3.49 12.43 1.49
N LEU A 243 -2.76 12.48 0.37
CA LEU A 243 -1.91 13.61 0.03
C LEU A 243 -2.72 14.86 -0.31
N ALA A 244 -3.74 14.75 -1.17
CA ALA A 244 -4.62 15.86 -1.53
C ALA A 244 -5.34 16.44 -0.30
N TRP A 245 -5.87 15.57 0.57
CA TRP A 245 -6.48 16.00 1.82
C TRP A 245 -5.49 16.75 2.73
N LEU A 246 -4.24 16.28 2.83
CA LEU A 246 -3.18 16.94 3.61
C LEU A 246 -2.78 18.31 3.05
N LEU A 247 -2.92 18.50 1.74
CA LEU A 247 -2.65 19.75 1.05
C LEU A 247 -3.87 20.67 0.98
N GLU A 248 -5.02 20.23 1.50
CA GLU A 248 -6.31 20.92 1.44
C GLU A 248 -6.84 21.14 0.00
N ASP A 249 -6.46 20.26 -0.92
CA ASP A 249 -6.92 20.28 -2.31
C ASP A 249 -8.29 19.61 -2.46
N SER A 250 -9.11 20.13 -3.39
CA SER A 250 -10.49 19.67 -3.62
C SER A 250 -10.61 18.45 -4.54
N GLU A 251 -9.55 18.15 -5.29
CA GLU A 251 -9.51 17.04 -6.26
C GLU A 251 -8.08 16.46 -6.35
N ILE A 252 -7.99 15.24 -6.86
CA ILE A 252 -6.69 14.56 -7.03
C ILE A 252 -6.23 14.78 -8.47
N ASP A 253 -5.11 15.47 -8.63
CA ASP A 253 -4.47 15.75 -9.92
C ASP A 253 -3.29 14.80 -10.25
N ILE A 254 -2.62 15.05 -11.38
CA ILE A 254 -1.44 14.29 -11.81
C ILE A 254 -0.24 14.50 -10.88
N GLU A 255 -0.09 15.64 -10.20
CA GLU A 255 1.03 15.91 -9.30
C GLU A 255 0.94 15.02 -8.07
N HIS A 256 -0.26 14.88 -7.50
CA HIS A 256 -0.56 13.93 -6.42
C HIS A 256 -0.17 12.50 -6.80
N LEU A 257 -0.60 12.06 -7.99
CA LEU A 257 -0.29 10.73 -8.49
C LEU A 257 1.21 10.55 -8.73
N SER A 258 1.86 11.53 -9.35
CA SER A 258 3.30 11.49 -9.66
C SER A 258 4.15 11.39 -8.39
N ALA A 259 3.69 12.00 -7.29
CA ALA A 259 4.33 11.91 -5.99
C ALA A 259 4.16 10.53 -5.33
N VAL A 260 2.96 9.94 -5.40
CA VAL A 260 2.60 8.72 -4.67
C VAL A 260 3.00 7.43 -5.40
N VAL A 261 2.77 7.37 -6.71
CA VAL A 261 2.92 6.15 -7.50
C VAL A 261 4.30 5.49 -7.31
N PRO A 262 5.44 6.20 -7.28
CA PRO A 262 6.74 5.55 -7.11
C PRO A 262 6.87 4.71 -5.84
N TYR A 263 6.24 5.15 -4.75
CA TYR A 263 6.25 4.43 -3.46
C TYR A 263 5.27 3.27 -3.43
N ALA A 264 4.14 3.37 -4.14
CA ALA A 264 3.20 2.27 -4.33
C ALA A 264 3.72 1.21 -5.32
N LEU A 265 4.57 1.61 -6.27
CA LEU A 265 5.05 0.77 -7.37
C LEU A 265 6.37 0.06 -7.04
N GLY A 266 7.27 0.72 -6.29
CA GLY A 266 8.67 0.31 -6.14
C GLY A 266 8.88 -1.13 -5.68
N HIS A 267 8.05 -1.64 -4.78
CA HIS A 267 8.12 -3.01 -4.27
C HIS A 267 7.27 -4.02 -5.06
N ARG A 268 6.39 -3.55 -5.96
CA ARG A 268 5.47 -4.39 -6.74
C ARG A 268 5.98 -4.75 -8.13
N ILE A 269 7.04 -4.11 -8.61
CA ILE A 269 7.57 -4.34 -9.95
C ILE A 269 8.86 -5.16 -9.91
N GLN A 270 8.90 -6.16 -10.79
CA GLN A 270 10.07 -6.95 -11.11
C GLN A 270 10.62 -6.48 -12.46
N TRP A 271 11.72 -5.74 -12.41
CA TRP A 271 12.40 -5.24 -13.60
C TRP A 271 13.16 -6.36 -14.32
N LYS A 272 13.30 -6.26 -15.64
CA LYS A 272 14.20 -7.12 -16.41
C LYS A 272 15.66 -6.84 -16.07
N ASP A 273 16.49 -7.87 -16.15
CA ASP A 273 17.89 -7.80 -15.75
C ASP A 273 18.67 -6.81 -16.61
N GLU A 274 18.32 -6.70 -17.90
CA GLU A 274 18.85 -5.68 -18.83
C GLU A 274 18.63 -4.24 -18.32
N ILE A 275 17.44 -3.94 -17.81
CA ILE A 275 17.09 -2.62 -17.28
C ILE A 275 17.83 -2.35 -15.97
N LEU A 276 17.93 -3.37 -15.11
CA LEU A 276 18.69 -3.29 -13.86
C LEU A 276 20.16 -2.98 -14.16
N SER A 277 20.80 -3.71 -15.09
CA SER A 277 22.19 -3.50 -15.48
C SER A 277 22.42 -2.13 -16.13
N GLN A 278 21.50 -1.66 -16.99
CA GLN A 278 21.61 -0.35 -17.64
C GLN A 278 21.60 0.80 -16.63
N LYS A 279 20.79 0.68 -15.57
CA LYS A 279 20.55 1.75 -14.58
C LYS A 279 21.36 1.58 -13.29
N GLU A 280 22.13 0.49 -13.15
CA GLU A 280 22.87 0.16 -11.93
C GLU A 280 23.79 1.30 -11.47
N ARG A 281 24.52 1.90 -12.43
CA ARG A 281 25.49 2.99 -12.20
C ARG A 281 24.89 4.39 -12.29
N SER A 282 23.57 4.50 -12.48
CA SER A 282 22.91 5.81 -12.50
C SER A 282 23.00 6.47 -11.13
N LYS A 283 23.34 7.77 -11.13
CA LYS A 283 23.29 8.58 -9.91
C LYS A 283 21.83 8.64 -9.42
N ARG A 284 21.63 8.31 -8.15
CA ARG A 284 20.31 8.28 -7.51
C ARG A 284 20.42 8.67 -6.04
N ASP A 285 19.36 9.29 -5.53
CA ASP A 285 19.20 9.64 -4.12
C ASP A 285 18.25 8.68 -3.38
N ASP A 286 17.55 7.84 -4.12
CA ASP A 286 16.59 6.86 -3.62
C ASP A 286 17.13 5.43 -3.72
N PRO A 287 16.58 4.47 -2.95
CA PRO A 287 16.81 3.05 -3.18
C PRO A 287 16.49 2.67 -4.61
N PHE A 288 17.23 1.68 -5.13
CA PHE A 288 17.14 1.31 -6.53
C PHE A 288 15.72 1.00 -7.03
N PRO A 289 14.84 0.29 -6.27
CA PRO A 289 13.48 0.04 -6.71
C PRO A 289 12.61 1.32 -6.81
N ILE A 290 12.73 2.24 -5.84
CA ILE A 290 12.01 3.52 -5.85
C ILE A 290 12.53 4.42 -6.98
N PHE A 291 13.86 4.45 -7.18
CA PHE A 291 14.48 5.18 -8.27
C PHE A 291 13.95 4.73 -9.64
N LEU A 292 13.90 3.42 -9.90
CA LEU A 292 13.35 2.89 -11.16
C LEU A 292 11.87 3.20 -11.31
N ALA A 293 11.09 3.12 -10.22
CA ALA A 293 9.69 3.50 -10.24
C ALA A 293 9.50 5.00 -10.55
N LYS A 294 10.33 5.90 -9.99
CA LYS A 294 10.32 7.34 -10.33
C LYS A 294 10.63 7.59 -11.80
N GLU A 295 11.64 6.92 -12.35
CA GLU A 295 11.99 7.01 -13.77
C GLU A 295 10.84 6.52 -14.68
N ALA A 296 10.17 5.44 -14.27
CA ALA A 296 9.02 4.89 -14.98
C ALA A 296 7.84 5.86 -14.99
N VAL A 297 7.48 6.39 -13.82
CA VAL A 297 6.42 7.40 -13.68
C VAL A 297 6.74 8.62 -14.54
N LYS A 298 7.99 9.11 -14.48
CA LYS A 298 8.43 10.25 -15.30
C LYS A 298 8.28 9.98 -16.80
N ALA A 299 8.63 8.79 -17.27
CA ALA A 299 8.49 8.41 -18.68
C ALA A 299 7.02 8.38 -19.11
N VAL A 300 6.13 7.80 -18.28
CA VAL A 300 4.68 7.78 -18.55
C VAL A 300 4.10 9.19 -18.49
N SER A 301 4.50 10.02 -17.52
CA SER A 301 4.02 11.41 -17.41
C SER A 301 4.44 12.25 -18.62
N GLN A 302 5.65 12.04 -19.15
CA GLN A 302 6.07 12.70 -20.38
C GLN A 302 5.18 12.27 -21.56
N ARG A 303 4.98 10.96 -21.75
CA ARG A 303 4.09 10.48 -22.82
C ARG A 303 2.65 10.98 -22.66
N TYR A 304 2.15 11.05 -21.44
CA TYR A 304 0.83 11.58 -21.15
C TYR A 304 0.71 13.02 -21.63
N ARG A 305 1.69 13.89 -21.31
CA ARG A 305 1.67 15.29 -21.79
C ARG A 305 1.67 15.40 -23.31
N GLU A 306 2.32 14.46 -24.00
CA GLU A 306 2.39 14.45 -25.46
C GLU A 306 1.08 13.95 -26.11
N GLN A 307 0.28 13.16 -25.39
CA GLN A 307 -0.87 12.42 -25.96
C GLN A 307 -2.21 12.65 -25.23
N SER A 308 -2.25 13.51 -24.20
CA SER A 308 -3.37 13.64 -23.26
C SER A 308 -4.70 13.90 -23.94
N GLU A 309 -4.73 14.79 -24.93
CA GLU A 309 -5.97 15.14 -25.64
C GLU A 309 -6.54 13.93 -26.39
N HIS A 310 -5.74 13.29 -27.25
CA HIS A 310 -6.15 12.10 -27.99
C HIS A 310 -6.55 10.93 -27.06
N LEU A 311 -5.82 10.76 -25.97
CA LEU A 311 -6.10 9.75 -24.96
C LEU A 311 -7.46 9.98 -24.27
N LYS A 312 -7.74 11.22 -23.86
CA LYS A 312 -9.02 11.60 -23.25
C LYS A 312 -10.17 11.43 -24.24
N ASP A 313 -9.97 11.78 -25.51
CA ASP A 313 -10.95 11.56 -26.57
C ASP A 313 -11.24 10.06 -26.76
N ALA A 314 -10.21 9.20 -26.74
CA ALA A 314 -10.37 7.76 -26.86
C ALA A 314 -11.14 7.15 -25.68
N LEU A 315 -10.83 7.59 -24.46
CA LEU A 315 -11.56 7.18 -23.25
C LEU A 315 -13.01 7.66 -23.28
N ALA A 316 -13.25 8.90 -23.73
CA ALA A 316 -14.59 9.46 -23.87
C ALA A 316 -15.41 8.72 -24.94
N ALA A 317 -14.82 8.40 -26.09
CA ALA A 317 -15.43 7.59 -27.13
C ALA A 317 -15.76 6.18 -26.61
N GLY A 318 -14.80 5.52 -25.96
CA GLY A 318 -14.99 4.20 -25.35
C GLY A 318 -16.13 4.18 -24.33
N SER A 319 -16.21 5.19 -23.46
CA SER A 319 -17.30 5.34 -22.49
C SER A 319 -18.68 5.47 -23.18
N LYS A 320 -18.79 6.29 -24.23
CA LYS A 320 -20.04 6.44 -25.01
C LYS A 320 -20.45 5.13 -25.69
N ILE A 321 -19.50 4.39 -26.26
CA ILE A 321 -19.77 3.09 -26.89
C ILE A 321 -20.25 2.09 -25.85
N PHE A 322 -19.59 2.04 -24.69
CA PHE A 322 -19.97 1.16 -23.59
C PHE A 322 -21.40 1.44 -23.07
N MET A 323 -21.83 2.71 -23.12
CA MET A 323 -23.20 3.13 -22.80
C MET A 323 -24.23 2.85 -23.93
N GLY A 324 -23.83 2.20 -25.02
CA GLY A 324 -24.71 1.84 -26.14
C GLY A 324 -24.74 2.86 -27.29
N GLY A 325 -23.77 3.78 -27.35
CA GLY A 325 -23.61 4.73 -28.45
C GLY A 325 -23.08 4.06 -29.73
N ASP A 326 -23.52 4.59 -30.89
CA ASP A 326 -23.07 4.15 -32.22
C ASP A 326 -21.83 4.94 -32.66
N LEU A 327 -20.70 4.58 -32.06
CA LEU A 327 -19.37 5.12 -32.38
C LEU A 327 -18.39 3.95 -32.53
N GLU A 328 -17.29 4.19 -33.22
CA GLU A 328 -16.18 3.23 -33.30
C GLU A 328 -15.04 3.63 -32.35
N PRO A 329 -14.34 2.65 -31.73
CA PRO A 329 -13.19 2.95 -30.87
C PRO A 329 -12.10 3.68 -31.66
N LEU A 330 -11.48 4.70 -31.04
CA LEU A 330 -10.34 5.38 -31.65
C LEU A 330 -9.12 4.45 -31.68
N GLU A 331 -8.31 4.56 -32.73
CA GLU A 331 -7.05 3.83 -32.88
C GLU A 331 -5.87 4.67 -32.41
N GLY A 332 -4.83 4.02 -31.90
CA GLY A 332 -3.59 4.65 -31.47
C GLY A 332 -2.54 3.65 -31.04
N ASP A 333 -1.29 4.10 -30.95
CA ASP A 333 -0.11 3.24 -30.71
C ASP A 333 0.07 2.86 -29.23
N HIS A 334 -0.66 3.49 -28.32
CA HIS A 334 -0.56 3.20 -26.89
C HIS A 334 -1.37 1.95 -26.49
N PRO A 335 -0.90 1.09 -25.57
CA PRO A 335 -1.64 -0.08 -25.07
C PRO A 335 -3.11 0.16 -24.68
N ILE A 336 -3.39 1.35 -24.14
CA ILE A 336 -4.73 1.74 -23.67
C ILE A 336 -5.79 1.74 -24.79
N TYR A 337 -5.44 2.03 -26.04
CA TYR A 337 -6.40 2.01 -27.15
C TYR A 337 -6.90 0.58 -27.42
N VAL A 338 -6.02 -0.41 -27.27
CA VAL A 338 -6.37 -1.83 -27.37
C VAL A 338 -7.28 -2.25 -26.22
N GLU A 339 -7.00 -1.81 -24.99
CA GLU A 339 -7.87 -2.09 -23.83
C GLU A 339 -9.27 -1.47 -24.00
N VAL A 340 -9.36 -0.21 -24.46
CA VAL A 340 -10.65 0.44 -24.74
C VAL A 340 -11.44 -0.33 -25.81
N LYS A 341 -10.77 -0.78 -26.87
CA LYS A 341 -11.40 -1.58 -27.92
C LYS A 341 -11.92 -2.92 -27.38
N LYS A 342 -11.10 -3.61 -26.59
CA LYS A 342 -11.48 -4.88 -25.96
C LYS A 342 -12.71 -4.75 -25.04
N ASP A 343 -12.76 -3.70 -24.22
CA ASP A 343 -13.89 -3.44 -23.31
C ASP A 343 -15.19 -3.15 -24.07
N THR A 344 -15.09 -2.44 -25.20
CA THR A 344 -16.25 -2.12 -26.05
C THR A 344 -16.73 -3.33 -26.85
N ASP A 345 -15.83 -4.16 -27.37
CA ASP A 345 -16.16 -5.38 -28.10
C ASP A 345 -16.82 -6.43 -27.20
N ALA A 346 -16.32 -6.61 -25.96
CA ALA A 346 -16.91 -7.53 -24.98
C ALA A 346 -18.35 -7.18 -24.58
N ARG A 347 -18.79 -5.94 -24.83
CA ARG A 347 -20.17 -5.49 -24.60
C ARG A 347 -21.09 -5.74 -25.80
N ARG A 348 -20.52 -5.78 -27.01
CA ARG A 348 -21.24 -6.04 -28.27
C ARG A 348 -21.50 -7.56 -28.47
N SER A 349 -20.68 -8.42 -27.85
CA SER A 349 -20.89 -9.88 -27.75
C SER A 349 -21.85 -10.28 -26.64
#